data_AF-A0A7C2STK0-F1
#
_entry.id   AF-A0A7C2STK0-F1
#
_cell.length_a   1.000
_cell.length_b   1.000
_cell.length_c   1.000
_cell.angle_alpha   90.00
_cell.angle_beta   90.00
_cell.angle_gamma   90.00
#
_symmetry.space_group_name_H-M   'P 1'
#
loop_
_entity.id
_entity.type
_entity.pdbx_description
1 polymer ?
#
loop_
_entity_poly.entity_id
_entity_poly.type
_entity_poly.pdbx_seq_one_letter_code
_entity_poly.pdbx_strand_id
1 'polypeptide(L)'
;MSESKFLEAVRKALEEVSLNVMEERVIHYVVKELHAGRRLSSILQDAYVKNRVDEDRLNHILADPDILRAVDEELNKAFSEHDFKFKE
;
A
#
# COMPACT_ATOMS: atom_id res chain seq x y z
N MET A 1 -14.93 -15.18 -35.29
CA MET A 1 -14.74 -13.79 -34.78
C MET A 1 -15.20 -13.58 -33.32
N SER A 2 -15.73 -14.58 -32.60
CA SER A 2 -16.13 -14.43 -31.19
C SER A 2 -15.04 -14.82 -30.18
N GLU A 3 -14.14 -15.74 -30.55
CA GLU A 3 -13.11 -16.26 -29.65
C GLU A 3 -12.12 -15.18 -29.17
N SER A 4 -11.78 -14.23 -30.06
CA SER A 4 -10.85 -13.12 -29.74
C SER A 4 -11.40 -12.18 -28.67
N LYS A 5 -12.69 -11.83 -28.70
CA LYS A 5 -13.29 -10.89 -27.73
C LYS A 5 -13.42 -11.51 -26.35
N PHE A 6 -13.70 -12.81 -26.29
CA PHE A 6 -13.75 -13.55 -25.02
C PHE A 6 -12.35 -13.65 -24.40
N LEU A 7 -11.33 -14.01 -25.18
CA LEU A 7 -9.94 -14.07 -24.70
C LEU A 7 -9.44 -12.71 -24.21
N GLU A 8 -9.82 -11.62 -24.88
CA GLU A 8 -9.49 -10.26 -24.45
C GLU A 8 -10.18 -9.89 -23.12
N ALA A 9 -11.46 -10.22 -22.96
CA ALA A 9 -12.18 -10.00 -21.71
C ALA A 9 -11.60 -10.81 -20.54
N VAL A 10 -11.26 -12.09 -20.77
CA VAL A 10 -10.62 -12.95 -19.77
C VAL A 10 -9.25 -12.40 -19.38
N ARG A 11 -8.44 -11.96 -20.35
CA ARG A 11 -7.14 -11.33 -20.07
C ARG A 11 -7.29 -10.09 -19.19
N LYS A 12 -8.20 -9.20 -19.55
CA LYS A 12 -8.44 -7.97 -18.79
C LYS A 12 -8.89 -8.26 -17.35
N ALA A 13 -9.82 -9.21 -17.17
CA ALA A 13 -10.26 -9.61 -15.84
C ALA A 13 -9.11 -10.22 -15.00
N LEU A 14 -8.26 -11.04 -15.61
CA LEU A 14 -7.09 -11.61 -14.92
C LEU A 14 -6.05 -10.53 -14.55
N GLU A 15 -5.84 -9.55 -15.42
CA GLU A 15 -4.98 -8.40 -15.15
C GLU A 15 -5.51 -7.58 -13.97
N GLU A 16 -6.81 -7.26 -13.96
CA GLU A 16 -7.48 -6.56 -12.85
C GLU A 16 -7.36 -7.33 -11.52
N VAL A 17 -7.61 -8.64 -11.53
CA VAL A 17 -7.44 -9.49 -10.34
C VAL A 17 -5.99 -9.48 -9.86
N SER A 18 -5.03 -9.68 -10.75
CA SER A 18 -3.60 -9.70 -10.39
C SER A 18 -3.16 -8.37 -9.77
N LEU A 19 -3.64 -7.27 -10.34
CA LEU A 19 -3.40 -5.92 -9.87
C LEU A 19 -3.96 -5.70 -8.45
N ASN A 20 -5.17 -6.20 -8.15
CA ASN A 20 -5.74 -6.12 -6.80
C ASN A 20 -4.92 -6.91 -5.77
N VAL A 21 -4.48 -8.13 -6.09
CA VAL A 21 -3.66 -8.91 -5.15
C VAL A 21 -2.29 -8.26 -4.90
N MET A 22 -1.74 -7.55 -5.89
CA MET A 22 -0.50 -6.77 -5.68
C MET A 22 -0.73 -5.57 -4.76
N GLU A 23 -1.85 -4.89 -4.91
CA GLU A 23 -2.25 -3.76 -4.06
C GLU A 23 -2.41 -4.21 -2.60
N GLU A 24 -3.17 -5.28 -2.35
CA GLU A 24 -3.34 -5.87 -1.01
C GLU A 24 -2.01 -6.26 -0.36
N ARG A 25 -1.08 -6.83 -1.15
CA ARG A 25 0.26 -7.16 -0.66
C ARG A 25 1.09 -5.94 -0.28
N VAL A 26 0.92 -4.83 -1.00
CA VAL A 26 1.60 -3.57 -0.66
C VAL A 26 0.98 -2.96 0.59
N ILE A 27 -0.35 -2.96 0.71
CA ILE A 27 -1.06 -2.51 1.93
C ILE A 27 -0.55 -3.28 3.15
N HIS A 28 -0.56 -4.60 3.09
CA HIS A 28 -0.09 -5.45 4.20
C HIS A 28 1.37 -5.18 4.56
N TYR A 29 2.23 -4.98 3.55
CA TYR A 29 3.62 -4.62 3.76
C TYR A 29 3.76 -3.29 4.50
N VAL A 30 3.05 -2.25 4.04
CA VAL A 30 3.12 -0.91 4.63
C VAL A 30 2.63 -0.93 6.08
N VAL A 31 1.48 -1.56 6.34
CA VAL A 31 0.93 -1.69 7.71
C VAL A 31 1.92 -2.38 8.64
N LYS A 32 2.52 -3.50 8.20
CA LYS A 32 3.51 -4.23 8.98
C LYS A 32 4.73 -3.36 9.33
N GLU A 33 5.26 -2.62 8.37
CA GLU A 33 6.44 -1.77 8.58
C GLU A 33 6.12 -0.54 9.43
N LEU A 34 4.89 0.00 9.34
CA LEU A 34 4.41 1.05 10.24
C LEU A 34 4.38 0.58 11.68
N HIS A 35 3.81 -0.60 11.97
CA HIS A 35 3.81 -1.19 13.31
C HIS A 35 5.21 -1.52 13.83
N ALA A 36 6.20 -1.65 12.94
CA ALA A 36 7.61 -1.76 13.32
C ALA A 36 8.25 -0.39 13.66
N GLY A 37 7.49 0.69 13.61
CA GLY A 37 7.92 2.07 13.89
C GLY A 37 8.68 2.73 12.75
N ARG A 38 8.68 2.16 11.53
CA ARG A 38 9.31 2.82 10.38
C ARG A 38 8.42 3.97 9.89
N ARG A 39 9.06 5.05 9.44
CA ARG A 39 8.34 6.21 8.89
C ARG A 39 7.66 5.83 7.57
N LEU A 40 6.39 6.21 7.42
CA LEU A 40 5.62 6.01 6.20
C LEU A 40 6.38 6.49 4.95
N SER A 41 6.92 7.70 5.00
CA SER A 41 7.67 8.29 3.88
C SER A 41 8.87 7.44 3.46
N SER A 42 9.54 6.75 4.39
CA SER A 42 10.63 5.83 4.05
C SER A 42 10.11 4.54 3.43
N ILE A 43 9.02 3.98 3.97
CA ILE A 43 8.41 2.74 3.46
C ILE A 43 7.94 2.92 2.02
N LEU A 44 7.32 4.06 1.69
CA LEU A 44 6.85 4.36 0.32
C LEU A 44 8.00 4.47 -0.69
N GLN A 45 9.23 4.67 -0.23
CA GLN A 45 10.41 4.71 -1.09
C GLN A 45 11.06 3.33 -1.28
N ASP A 46 10.60 2.30 -0.56
CA ASP A 46 11.17 0.96 -0.66
C ASP A 46 10.99 0.40 -2.06
N ALA A 47 12.03 -0.29 -2.57
CA ALA A 47 12.00 -0.93 -3.88
C ALA A 47 10.84 -1.93 -3.99
N TYR A 48 10.39 -2.51 -2.88
CA TYR A 48 9.23 -3.38 -2.86
C TYR A 48 7.96 -2.66 -3.33
N VAL A 49 7.71 -1.44 -2.81
CA VAL A 49 6.55 -0.60 -3.11
C VAL A 49 6.68 0.00 -4.50
N LYS A 50 7.78 0.72 -4.77
CA LYS A 50 7.99 1.42 -6.06
C LYS A 50 7.93 0.53 -7.29
N ASN A 51 8.33 -0.73 -7.17
CA ASN A 51 8.31 -1.67 -8.30
C ASN A 51 6.95 -2.34 -8.52
N ARG A 52 5.96 -2.12 -7.65
CA ARG A 52 4.68 -2.85 -7.65
C ARG A 52 3.46 -1.96 -7.83
N VAL A 53 3.57 -0.67 -7.54
CA VAL A 53 2.47 0.28 -7.63
C VAL A 53 2.92 1.55 -8.33
N ASP A 54 2.06 2.05 -9.21
CA ASP A 54 2.19 3.37 -9.82
C ASP A 54 1.64 4.46 -8.88
N GLU A 55 1.77 5.73 -9.26
CA GLU A 55 1.35 6.87 -8.45
C GLU A 55 -0.16 6.90 -8.19
N ASP A 56 -0.98 6.52 -9.17
CA ASP A 56 -2.44 6.50 -9.03
C ASP A 56 -2.88 5.44 -8.01
N ARG A 57 -2.31 4.24 -8.08
CA ARG A 57 -2.54 3.18 -7.09
C ARG A 57 -1.96 3.53 -5.73
N LEU A 58 -0.86 4.26 -5.68
CA LEU A 58 -0.31 4.73 -4.42
C LEU A 58 -1.32 5.60 -3.68
N ASN A 59 -2.02 6.49 -4.38
CA ASN A 59 -3.09 7.30 -3.77
C ASN A 59 -4.23 6.43 -3.23
N HIS A 60 -4.58 5.37 -3.94
CA HIS A 60 -5.60 4.41 -3.51
C HIS A 60 -5.19 3.67 -2.23
N ILE A 61 -3.93 3.21 -2.19
CA ILE A 61 -3.32 2.57 -1.02
C ILE A 61 -3.26 3.53 0.17
N LEU A 62 -2.84 4.78 -0.04
CA LEU A 62 -2.77 5.77 1.04
C LEU A 62 -4.14 6.13 1.62
N ALA A 63 -5.21 5.98 0.84
CA ALA A 63 -6.58 6.15 1.29
C ALA A 63 -7.15 4.88 1.96
N ASP A 64 -6.41 3.77 1.99
CA ASP A 64 -6.87 2.52 2.56
C ASP A 64 -7.09 2.64 4.08
N PRO A 65 -8.26 2.20 4.60
CA PRO A 65 -8.58 2.30 6.02
C PRO A 65 -7.57 1.62 6.95
N ASP A 66 -6.93 0.51 6.52
CA ASP A 66 -5.94 -0.18 7.36
C ASP A 66 -4.64 0.61 7.46
N ILE A 67 -4.23 1.30 6.39
CA ILE A 67 -3.08 2.21 6.44
C ILE A 67 -3.38 3.41 7.33
N LEU A 68 -4.54 4.06 7.16
CA LEU A 68 -4.93 5.21 7.98
C LEU A 68 -4.95 4.84 9.47
N ARG A 69 -5.55 3.69 9.79
CA ARG A 69 -5.58 3.14 11.16
C ARG A 69 -4.19 2.86 11.71
N ALA A 70 -3.32 2.23 10.93
CA ALA A 70 -1.95 1.95 11.37
C ALA A 70 -1.14 3.23 11.63
N VAL A 71 -1.34 4.27 10.82
CA VAL A 71 -0.73 5.59 11.04
C VAL A 71 -1.25 6.22 12.33
N ASP A 72 -2.58 6.21 12.55
CA ASP A 72 -3.18 6.74 13.78
C ASP A 72 -2.69 6.01 15.03
N GLU A 73 -2.55 4.68 14.97
CA GLU A 73 -2.01 3.87 16.06
C GLU A 73 -0.57 4.29 16.42
N GLU A 74 0.30 4.44 15.43
CA GLU A 74 1.69 4.88 15.65
C GLU A 74 1.79 6.33 16.12
N LEU A 75 0.94 7.23 15.62
CA LEU A 75 0.86 8.61 16.11
C LEU A 75 0.45 8.63 17.58
N ASN A 76 -0.63 7.93 17.94
CA ASN A 76 -1.12 7.85 19.32
C ASN A 76 -0.06 7.28 20.26
N LYS A 77 0.68 6.27 19.82
CA LYS A 77 1.81 5.71 20.56
C LYS A 77 2.92 6.73 20.78
N ALA A 78 3.35 7.44 19.74
CA ALA A 78 4.37 8.47 19.85
C ALA A 78 3.95 9.61 20.80
N PHE A 79 2.69 10.07 20.73
CA PHE A 79 2.14 11.07 21.64
C PHE A 79 2.09 10.59 23.09
N SER A 80 1.69 9.32 23.32
CA SER A 80 1.60 8.73 24.66
C SER A 80 2.96 8.55 25.30
N GLU A 81 3.97 8.18 24.50
CA GLU A 81 5.34 7.96 24.95
C GLU A 81 6.15 9.27 25.07
N HIS A 82 5.57 10.42 24.69
CA HIS A 82 6.28 11.69 24.47
C HIS A 82 7.52 11.56 23.58
N ASP A 83 7.59 10.49 22.77
CA ASP A 83 8.73 10.15 21.92
C ASP A 83 8.56 10.83 20.55
N PHE A 84 8.62 12.15 20.58
CA PHE A 84 8.62 12.97 19.39
C PHE A 84 9.99 12.87 18.70
N LYS A 85 10.25 11.76 18.01
CA LYS A 85 11.44 11.58 17.17
C LYS A 85 11.36 12.43 15.89
N PHE A 86 11.02 13.71 16.00
CA PHE A 86 11.30 14.74 15.00
C PHE A 86 12.81 15.04 15.04
N LYS A 87 13.62 14.08 14.59
CA LYS A 87 14.98 14.41 14.13
C LYS A 87 14.96 14.41 12.62
N GLU A 88 15.36 15.56 12.08
CA GLU A 88 15.62 15.86 10.66
C GLU A 88 16.61 14.86 10.06
#